data_AF-A0A7C6F1U7-F1
#
_entry.id   AF-A0A7C6F1U7-F1
#
_cell.length_a   1.000
_cell.length_b   1.000
_cell.length_c   1.000
_cell.angle_alpha   90.00
_cell.angle_beta   90.00
_cell.angle_gamma   90.00
#
_symmetry.space_group_name_H-M   'P 1'
#
loop_
_entity.id
_entity.type
_entity.pdbx_description
1 polymer ?
#
loop_
_entity_poly.entity_id
_entity_poly.type
_entity_poly.pdbx_seq_one_letter_code
_entity_poly.pdbx_strand_id
1 'polypeptide(L)'
;MSTTNTTRTLDGVGLTRTWGGTHGKERLQRLCDSYRNLIEQRRHLNWTEHLRLIRKLGHGGQGVVYLSERRGADGFTLPLALKFFAPDPYASDAAYEEAMERIGWV
;
A
#
# COMPACT_ATOMS: atom_id res chain seq x y z
N MET A 1 27.01 -8.40 -16.10
CA MET A 1 25.63 -7.90 -16.19
C MET A 1 25.63 -6.47 -15.68
N SER A 2 25.55 -5.47 -16.57
CA SER A 2 25.54 -4.05 -16.17
C SER A 2 24.14 -3.62 -15.77
N THR A 3 23.96 -3.17 -14.54
CA THR A 3 22.74 -2.52 -14.06
C THR A 3 22.77 -1.05 -14.50
N THR A 4 21.88 -0.66 -15.41
CA THR A 4 21.72 0.75 -15.80
C THR A 4 20.89 1.47 -14.75
N ASN A 5 21.54 2.26 -13.90
CA ASN A 5 20.86 3.15 -12.96
C ASN A 5 20.34 4.38 -13.71
N THR A 6 19.04 4.63 -13.64
CA THR A 6 18.40 5.80 -14.26
C THR A 6 18.24 6.89 -13.21
N THR A 7 18.82 8.06 -13.49
CA THR A 7 18.78 9.23 -12.63
C THR A 7 17.90 10.29 -13.27
N ARG A 8 16.82 10.70 -12.59
CA ARG A 8 15.97 11.83 -13.03
C ARG A 8 16.07 12.95 -12.00
N THR A 9 16.52 14.11 -12.44
CA THR A 9 16.54 15.34 -11.65
C THR A 9 15.12 15.90 -11.58
N LEU A 10 14.63 16.21 -10.37
CA LEU A 10 13.40 16.96 -10.18
C LEU A 10 13.75 18.44 -10.18
N ASP A 11 13.30 19.18 -11.18
CA ASP A 11 13.64 20.60 -11.34
C ASP A 11 13.20 21.43 -10.12
N GLY A 12 14.18 22.11 -9.50
CA GLY A 12 13.94 23.12 -8.45
C GLY A 12 14.60 22.84 -7.10
N VAL A 13 15.00 21.61 -6.80
CA VAL A 13 15.79 21.27 -5.61
C VAL A 13 16.81 20.24 -6.06
N GLY A 14 18.11 20.46 -5.84
CA GLY A 14 19.22 19.59 -6.28
C GLY A 14 19.26 18.18 -5.68
N LEU A 15 18.10 17.59 -5.38
CA LEU A 15 17.93 16.24 -4.88
C LEU A 15 17.91 15.27 -6.05
N THR A 16 19.01 14.55 -6.20
CA THR A 16 19.13 13.45 -7.16
C THR A 16 18.59 12.18 -6.51
N ARG A 17 17.41 11.68 -6.94
CA ARG A 17 16.86 10.41 -6.44
C ARG A 17 17.40 9.27 -7.31
N THR A 18 18.26 8.44 -6.72
CA THR A 18 18.81 7.25 -7.39
C THR A 18 17.79 6.12 -7.36
N TRP A 19 17.21 5.80 -8.51
CA TRP A 19 16.29 4.68 -8.66
C TRP A 19 17.05 3.38 -8.95
N GLY A 20 16.84 2.33 -8.13
CA GLY A 20 17.36 0.98 -8.41
C GLY A 20 18.54 0.47 -7.58
N GLY A 21 19.00 1.22 -6.56
CA GLY A 21 20.00 0.71 -5.61
C GLY A 21 19.45 -0.38 -4.66
N THR A 22 20.35 -1.12 -3.99
CA THR A 22 20.02 -2.18 -3.00
C THR A 22 18.97 -1.74 -1.97
N HIS A 23 19.02 -0.47 -1.56
CA HIS A 23 18.07 0.19 -0.66
C HIS A 23 16.60 0.09 -1.10
N GLY A 24 16.33 0.07 -2.41
CA GLY A 24 14.95 -0.06 -2.94
C GLY A 24 14.36 -1.45 -2.75
N LYS A 25 15.19 -2.50 -2.80
CA LYS A 25 14.73 -3.88 -2.54
C LYS A 25 14.42 -4.11 -1.07
N GLU A 26 15.25 -3.57 -0.18
CA GLU A 26 15.04 -3.64 1.27
C GLU A 26 13.78 -2.88 1.70
N ARG A 27 13.50 -1.72 1.09
CA ARG A 27 12.25 -0.98 1.33
C ARG A 27 11.03 -1.76 0.85
N LEU A 28 11.08 -2.32 -0.38
CA LEU A 28 9.99 -3.14 -0.90
C LEU A 28 9.70 -4.34 0.00
N GLN A 29 10.73 -5.06 0.44
CA GLN A 29 10.57 -6.19 1.35
C GLN A 29 9.90 -5.77 2.67
N ARG A 30 10.30 -4.65 3.26
CA ARG A 30 9.64 -4.12 4.46
C ARG A 30 8.18 -3.78 4.21
N LEU A 31 7.83 -3.23 3.05
CA LEU A 31 6.43 -2.99 2.67
C LEU A 31 5.63 -4.29 2.56
N CYS A 32 6.20 -5.33 1.94
CA CYS A 32 5.60 -6.67 1.86
C CYS A 32 5.34 -7.23 3.27
N ASP A 33 6.32 -7.10 4.17
CA ASP A 33 6.20 -7.57 5.56
C ASP A 33 5.13 -6.79 6.32
N SER A 34 5.11 -5.45 6.19
CA SER A 34 4.08 -4.60 6.78
C SER A 34 2.69 -4.92 6.24
N TYR A 35 2.55 -5.15 4.93
CA TYR A 35 1.29 -5.53 4.30
C TYR A 35 0.78 -6.87 4.84
N ARG A 36 1.65 -7.89 4.92
CA ARG A 36 1.26 -9.20 5.49
C ARG A 36 0.82 -9.07 6.93
N ASN A 37 1.60 -8.37 7.76
CA ASN A 37 1.25 -8.11 9.16
C ASN A 37 -0.10 -7.39 9.28
N LEU A 38 -0.36 -6.38 8.45
CA LEU A 38 -1.61 -5.62 8.43
C LEU A 38 -2.82 -6.53 8.16
N ILE A 39 -2.70 -7.43 7.17
CA ILE A 39 -3.77 -8.34 6.76
C ILE A 39 -3.94 -9.54 7.70
N GLU A 40 -2.87 -9.98 8.36
CA GLU A 40 -2.87 -11.12 9.28
C GLU A 40 -3.35 -10.74 10.69
N GLN A 41 -3.00 -9.55 11.17
CA GLN A 41 -3.37 -9.11 12.52
C GLN A 41 -4.87 -8.85 12.68
N ARG A 42 -5.64 -8.76 11.58
CA ARG A 42 -7.12 -8.84 11.36
C ARG A 42 -8.09 -8.16 12.33
N ARG A 43 -7.66 -7.61 13.45
CA ARG A 43 -8.54 -7.35 14.58
C ARG A 43 -8.85 -5.88 14.75
N HIS A 44 -7.86 -5.00 14.62
CA HIS A 44 -8.08 -3.57 14.83
C HIS A 44 -7.11 -2.75 13.98
N LEU A 45 -7.64 -2.06 12.97
CA LEU A 45 -6.92 -0.94 12.38
C LEU A 45 -7.08 0.23 13.35
N ASN A 46 -6.02 0.64 14.02
CA ASN A 46 -6.02 1.80 14.93
C ASN A 46 -6.08 3.14 14.18
N TRP A 47 -6.78 3.17 13.05
CA TRP A 47 -7.24 4.43 12.46
C TRP A 47 -8.36 4.97 13.37
N THR A 48 -8.64 6.27 13.34
CA THR A 48 -9.51 7.03 14.27
C THR A 48 -10.94 6.49 14.44
N GLU A 49 -11.31 5.45 13.71
CA GLU A 49 -12.54 4.68 13.81
C GLU A 49 -12.19 3.19 13.86
N HIS A 50 -12.81 2.43 14.77
CA HIS A 50 -12.55 0.99 14.96
C HIS A 50 -13.04 0.16 13.76
N LEU A 51 -12.34 0.22 12.63
CA LEU A 51 -12.58 -0.60 11.44
C LEU A 51 -12.13 -2.04 11.73
N ARG A 52 -12.95 -3.00 11.29
CA ARG A 52 -12.73 -4.44 11.51
C ARG A 52 -12.75 -5.17 10.16
N LEU A 53 -11.79 -6.08 9.94
CA LEU A 53 -11.77 -6.91 8.74
C LEU A 53 -12.73 -8.10 8.92
N ILE A 54 -14.01 -7.89 8.63
CA ILE A 54 -15.08 -8.86 8.91
C ILE A 54 -15.00 -10.05 7.95
N ARG A 55 -14.93 -9.78 6.64
CA ARG A 55 -14.96 -10.82 5.61
C ARG A 55 -14.15 -10.42 4.39
N LYS A 56 -13.33 -11.31 3.85
CA LYS A 56 -12.66 -11.11 2.56
C LYS A 56 -13.72 -11.14 1.44
N LEU A 57 -13.81 -10.07 0.66
CA LEU A 57 -14.72 -9.96 -0.49
C LEU A 57 -14.07 -10.40 -1.80
N GLY A 58 -12.75 -10.21 -1.94
CA GLY A 58 -12.03 -10.61 -3.15
C GLY A 58 -10.52 -10.44 -3.03
N HIS A 59 -9.79 -11.06 -3.95
CA HIS A 59 -8.34 -10.92 -4.10
C HIS A 59 -7.96 -11.04 -5.57
N GLY A 60 -6.99 -10.24 -5.99
CA GLY A 60 -6.44 -10.27 -7.34
C GLY A 60 -5.07 -9.60 -7.38
N GLY A 61 -4.54 -9.37 -8.58
CA GLY A 61 -3.18 -8.88 -8.79
C GLY A 61 -2.85 -7.51 -8.18
N GLN A 62 -3.85 -6.75 -7.72
CA GLN A 62 -3.63 -5.47 -7.04
C GLN A 62 -3.72 -5.56 -5.51
N GLY A 63 -4.13 -6.69 -4.94
CA GLY A 63 -4.26 -6.88 -3.50
C GLY A 63 -5.58 -7.52 -3.07
N VAL A 64 -6.14 -7.07 -1.95
CA VAL A 64 -7.27 -7.72 -1.29
C VAL A 64 -8.33 -6.71 -0.87
N VAL A 65 -9.59 -7.13 -0.94
CA VAL A 65 -10.74 -6.33 -0.50
C VAL A 65 -11.42 -7.03 0.68
N TYR A 66 -11.68 -6.29 1.74
CA TYR A 66 -12.42 -6.74 2.92
C TYR A 66 -13.70 -5.93 3.11
N LEU A 67 -14.76 -6.61 3.57
CA LEU A 67 -15.91 -5.99 4.19
C LEU A 67 -15.51 -5.52 5.59
N SER A 68 -15.84 -4.27 5.89
CA SER A 68 -15.75 -3.66 7.21
C SER A 68 -17.06 -2.95 7.51
N GLU A 69 -17.21 -2.56 8.77
CA GLU A 69 -18.31 -1.72 9.23
C GLU A 69 -17.72 -0.50 9.93
N ARG A 70 -18.33 0.66 9.69
CA ARG A 70 -18.06 1.90 10.41
C ARG A 70 -19.26 2.22 11.30
N ARG A 71 -19.00 2.46 12.58
CA ARG A 71 -20.03 2.90 13.52
C ARG A 71 -20.33 4.39 13.30
N GLY A 72 -21.57 4.70 12.94
CA GLY A 72 -22.09 6.07 12.84
C GLY A 72 -22.78 6.52 14.13
N ALA A 73 -23.49 7.64 14.05
CA ALA A 73 -24.35 8.13 15.12
C ALA A 73 -25.57 7.21 15.34
N ASP A 74 -26.19 7.29 16.51
CA ASP A 74 -27.46 6.64 16.86
C ASP A 74 -27.51 5.12 16.63
N GLY A 75 -26.35 4.46 16.73
CA GLY A 75 -26.24 3.00 16.62
C GLY A 75 -26.26 2.47 15.18
N PHE A 76 -26.27 3.33 14.16
CA PHE A 76 -26.17 2.91 12.77
C PHE A 76 -24.77 2.37 12.45
N THR A 77 -24.68 1.29 11.70
CA THR A 77 -23.43 0.76 11.12
C THR A 77 -23.48 0.85 9.61
N LEU A 78 -22.47 1.52 9.02
CA LEU A 78 -22.32 1.63 7.58
C LEU A 78 -21.39 0.50 7.09
N PRO A 79 -21.87 -0.44 6.25
CA PRO A 79 -20.99 -1.39 5.58
C PRO A 79 -20.11 -0.66 4.57
N LEU A 80 -18.82 -0.98 4.56
CA LEU A 80 -17.86 -0.41 3.62
C LEU A 80 -16.85 -1.46 3.16
N ALA A 81 -16.28 -1.23 1.98
CA ALA A 81 -15.20 -2.05 1.45
C ALA A 81 -13.84 -1.37 1.73
N LEU A 82 -12.92 -2.11 2.35
CA LEU A 82 -11.53 -1.71 2.50
C LEU A 82 -10.69 -2.41 1.44
N LYS A 83 -10.07 -1.63 0.55
CA LYS A 83 -9.11 -2.14 -0.45
C LYS A 83 -7.69 -1.92 0.06
N PHE A 84 -6.94 -3.00 0.18
CA PHE A 84 -5.52 -2.96 0.50
C PHE A 84 -4.73 -3.31 -0.75
N PHE A 85 -3.76 -2.46 -1.07
CA PHE A 85 -2.91 -2.62 -2.25
C PHE A 85 -1.67 -3.43 -1.88
N ALA A 86 -1.42 -4.52 -2.61
CA ALA A 86 -0.29 -5.39 -2.35
C ALA A 86 0.98 -4.86 -3.03
N PRO A 87 2.13 -4.79 -2.32
CA PRO A 87 3.42 -4.41 -2.92
C PRO A 87 4.10 -5.58 -3.65
N ASP A 88 3.83 -6.83 -3.27
CA ASP A 88 4.49 -8.04 -3.80
C ASP A 88 4.49 -8.19 -5.33
N PRO A 89 3.45 -7.77 -6.09
CA PRO A 89 3.46 -7.87 -7.55
C PRO A 89 4.45 -6.94 -8.27
N TYR A 90 5.02 -5.96 -7.57
CA TYR A 90 5.89 -4.95 -8.18
C TYR A 90 7.36 -5.35 -8.10
N ALA A 91 8.10 -5.14 -9.17
CA ALA A 91 9.53 -5.49 -9.25
C ALA A 91 10.43 -4.57 -8.40
N SER A 92 9.93 -3.41 -7.98
CA SER A 92 10.66 -2.44 -7.18
C SER A 92 9.71 -1.57 -6.37
N ASP A 93 10.23 -1.02 -5.27
CA ASP A 93 9.56 0.00 -4.46
C ASP A 93 9.14 1.23 -5.29
N ALA A 94 9.95 1.59 -6.29
CA ALA A 94 9.63 2.67 -7.23
C ALA A 94 8.36 2.41 -8.05
N ALA A 95 8.25 1.20 -8.61
CA ALA A 95 7.11 0.82 -9.41
C ALA A 95 5.83 0.74 -8.56
N TYR A 96 5.97 0.32 -7.30
CA TYR A 96 4.87 0.36 -6.34
C TYR A 96 4.45 1.81 -6.02
N GLU A 97 5.40 2.71 -5.74
CA GLU A 97 5.16 4.13 -5.44
C GLU A 97 4.47 4.83 -6.62
N GLU A 98 4.98 4.69 -7.84
CA GLU A 98 4.35 5.25 -9.06
C GLU A 98 2.91 4.73 -9.27
N ALA A 99 2.67 3.43 -9.00
CA ALA A 99 1.34 2.88 -9.09
C ALA A 99 0.40 3.45 -8.03
N MET A 100 0.89 3.65 -6.79
CA MET A 100 0.09 4.24 -5.71
C MET A 100 -0.18 5.73 -5.96
N GLU A 101 0.76 6.48 -6.52
CA GLU A 101 0.55 7.87 -6.94
C GLU A 101 -0.61 7.98 -7.93
N ARG A 102 -0.66 7.12 -8.95
CA ARG A 102 -1.77 7.12 -9.92
C ARG A 102 -3.14 6.83 -9.29
N ILE A 103 -3.19 6.09 -8.18
CA ILE A 103 -4.42 5.76 -7.47
C ILE A 103 -4.83 6.88 -6.51
N GLY A 104 -3.85 7.56 -5.89
CA GLY A 104 -4.08 8.61 -4.91
C GLY A 104 -4.45 9.98 -5.49
N TRP A 105 -4.30 10.17 -6.80
CA TRP A 105 -4.81 11.35 -7.49
C TRP A 105 -6.35 11.31 -7.53
N VAL A 106 -6.98 12.26 -6.84
CA VAL A 106 -8.44 12.52 -6.82
C VAL A 106 -8.70 13.95 -7.23
#